data_AF-X0X3H7-F1
#
_entry.id   AF-X0X3H7-F1
#
_cell.length_a   1.000
_cell.length_b   1.000
_cell.length_c   1.000
_cell.angle_alpha   90.00
_cell.angle_beta   90.00
_cell.angle_gamma   90.00
#
_symmetry.space_group_name_H-M   'P 1'
#
loop_
_entity.id
_entity.type
_entity.pdbx_description
1 polymer ?
#
loop_
_entity_poly.entity_id
_entity_poly.type
_entity_poly.pdbx_seq_one_letter_code
_entity_poly.pdbx_strand_id
1 'polypeptide(L)'
;VSSMPRPEQGSATAATVRGFNAFVEVGCASCHIPELQTRESELPLRFPMDHADPAANVYYRVDLTKNPAKFSRNAQGGVVVPLFADLKRHDMGDGLAETFALASDQRNREFTTARLWGIADTGPYLHDGRATTLTEAILLHGGEAEQVRNGFSALGDLQKEELLGFLRTLRTPRDPLGRGSSSSFRGNSGIQRESVGRSVIRVDPN
;
A
#
# COMPACT_ATOMS: atom_id res chain seq x y z
N VAL A 1 6.64 -7.26 20.59
CA VAL A 1 6.83 -6.42 19.37
C VAL A 1 7.18 -7.37 18.24
N SER A 2 6.22 -7.72 17.38
CA SER A 2 6.50 -8.52 16.18
C SER A 2 6.69 -7.53 15.04
N SER A 3 7.91 -7.41 14.52
CA SER A 3 8.22 -6.54 13.39
C SER A 3 7.74 -7.22 12.12
N MET A 4 6.73 -6.64 11.45
CA MET A 4 6.28 -7.14 10.16
C MET A 4 7.34 -6.85 9.08
N PRO A 5 7.42 -7.66 8.01
CA PRO A 5 8.25 -7.33 6.87
C PRO A 5 7.87 -5.98 6.28
N ARG A 6 8.83 -5.29 5.69
CA ARG A 6 8.57 -4.04 4.98
C ARG A 6 7.78 -4.34 3.69
N PRO A 7 6.73 -3.58 3.35
CA PRO A 7 6.15 -3.64 2.01
C PRO A 7 7.19 -3.52 0.87
N GLU A 8 6.87 -4.12 -0.28
CA GLU A 8 7.77 -4.36 -1.40
C GLU A 8 7.68 -3.23 -2.43
N GLN A 9 8.82 -2.93 -3.06
CA GLN A 9 8.85 -2.13 -4.28
C GLN A 9 9.34 -3.06 -5.40
N GLY A 10 8.52 -3.20 -6.44
CA GLY A 10 8.86 -3.98 -7.63
C GLY A 10 10.14 -3.48 -8.32
N SER A 11 10.75 -4.34 -9.14
CA SER A 11 11.99 -4.02 -9.84
C SER A 11 11.88 -2.76 -10.72
N ALA A 12 12.91 -1.93 -10.71
CA ALA A 12 13.00 -0.77 -11.59
C ALA A 12 13.21 -1.22 -13.04
N THR A 13 12.21 -0.99 -13.88
CA THR A 13 12.24 -1.10 -15.34
C THR A 13 12.22 0.28 -15.97
N ALA A 14 12.51 0.38 -17.28
CA ALA A 14 12.41 1.66 -17.99
C ALA A 14 10.99 2.26 -17.91
N ALA A 15 9.95 1.43 -17.95
CA ALA A 15 8.56 1.89 -17.83
C ALA A 15 8.24 2.41 -16.43
N THR A 16 8.68 1.72 -15.37
CA THR A 16 8.42 2.17 -13.99
C THR A 16 9.22 3.43 -13.64
N VAL A 17 10.40 3.62 -14.23
CA VAL A 17 11.17 4.86 -14.10
C VAL A 17 10.44 6.02 -14.77
N ARG A 18 9.94 5.84 -16.01
CA ARG A 18 9.10 6.87 -16.66
C ARG A 18 7.83 7.16 -15.89
N GLY A 19 7.20 6.12 -15.33
CA GLY A 19 6.04 6.26 -14.45
C GLY A 19 6.31 7.08 -13.20
N PHE A 20 7.45 6.85 -12.53
CA PHE A 20 7.87 7.67 -11.40
C PHE A 20 8.17 9.12 -11.82
N ASN A 21 8.80 9.33 -12.98
CA ASN A 21 9.03 10.68 -13.50
C ASN A 21 7.70 11.39 -13.78
N ALA A 22 6.73 10.73 -14.42
CA ALA A 22 5.40 11.30 -14.64
C ALA A 22 4.69 11.63 -13.31
N PHE A 23 4.84 10.79 -12.29
CA PHE A 23 4.34 11.04 -10.93
C PHE A 23 4.92 12.32 -10.32
N VAL A 24 6.23 12.55 -10.49
CA VAL A 24 6.90 13.77 -10.03
C VAL A 24 6.49 14.98 -10.87
N GLU A 25 6.47 14.86 -12.19
CA GLU A 25 6.17 15.95 -13.14
C GLU A 25 4.73 16.47 -13.00
N VAL A 26 3.75 15.59 -12.78
CA VAL A 26 2.35 15.98 -12.50
C VAL A 26 2.21 16.68 -11.14
N GLY A 27 3.19 16.51 -10.25
CA GLY A 27 3.21 17.13 -8.92
C GLY A 27 2.68 16.23 -7.81
N CYS A 28 2.43 14.93 -8.04
CA CYS A 28 1.96 14.02 -7.00
C CYS A 28 2.94 13.94 -5.81
N ALA A 29 4.24 14.07 -6.09
CA ALA A 29 5.31 14.02 -5.10
C ALA A 29 5.36 15.23 -4.14
N SER A 30 4.51 16.25 -4.32
CA SER A 30 4.44 17.40 -3.39
C SER A 30 3.86 17.01 -2.03
N CYS A 31 2.83 16.15 -2.01
CA CYS A 31 2.24 15.56 -0.81
C CYS A 31 2.73 14.12 -0.61
N HIS A 32 2.80 13.33 -1.68
CA HIS A 32 3.27 11.94 -1.62
C HIS A 32 4.80 11.86 -1.75
N ILE A 33 5.50 12.51 -0.83
CA ILE A 33 6.96 12.63 -0.82
C ILE A 33 7.61 11.24 -0.81
N PRO A 34 8.47 10.90 -1.80
CA PRO A 34 8.99 9.54 -1.97
C PRO A 34 9.64 8.95 -0.71
N GLU A 35 10.45 9.75 -0.02
CA GLU A 35 11.22 9.32 1.13
C GLU A 35 10.92 10.18 2.36
N LEU A 36 10.43 9.54 3.43
CA LEU A 36 10.38 10.13 4.75
C LEU A 36 11.75 9.98 5.42
N GLN A 37 12.31 11.09 5.85
CA GLN A 37 13.48 11.10 6.73
C GLN A 37 13.03 11.31 8.17
N THR A 38 13.32 10.35 9.04
CA THR A 38 12.91 10.43 10.45
C THR A 38 14.01 9.98 11.40
N ARG A 39 14.07 10.58 12.59
CA ARG A 39 14.92 10.09 13.70
C ARG A 39 14.20 9.04 14.54
N GLU A 40 12.89 8.91 14.37
CA GLU A 40 12.10 7.89 15.05
C GLU A 40 12.47 6.51 14.55
N SER A 41 12.75 5.60 15.48
CA SER A 41 13.01 4.20 15.17
C SER A 41 11.73 3.39 14.99
N GLU A 42 10.57 3.94 15.37
CA GLU A 42 9.28 3.25 15.29
C GLU A 42 8.28 4.05 14.46
N LEU A 43 7.60 3.39 13.52
CA LEU A 43 6.49 3.97 12.77
C LEU A 43 5.16 3.39 13.29
N PRO A 44 4.22 4.22 13.79
CA PRO A 44 2.87 3.77 14.09
C PRO A 44 2.10 3.53 12.78
N LEU A 45 1.49 2.36 12.63
CA LEU A 45 0.73 2.01 11.41
C LEU A 45 -0.68 2.59 11.36
N ARG A 46 -1.15 3.25 12.42
CA ARG A 46 -2.39 4.03 12.41
C ARG A 46 -2.20 5.27 13.25
N PHE A 47 -2.76 6.40 12.81
CA PHE A 47 -2.85 7.54 13.70
C PHE A 47 -3.87 7.20 14.80
N PRO A 48 -3.47 7.35 16.07
CA PRO A 48 -4.32 7.13 17.23
C PRO A 48 -5.49 8.11 17.20
N MET A 49 -6.69 7.61 17.53
CA MET A 49 -7.89 8.44 17.69
C MET A 49 -7.84 9.30 18.96
N ASP A 50 -6.84 9.05 19.82
CA ASP A 50 -6.62 9.80 21.06
C ASP A 50 -5.54 10.86 20.81
N HIS A 51 -5.93 12.13 20.94
CA HIS A 51 -5.06 13.28 20.80
C HIS A 51 -4.18 13.53 22.04
N ALA A 52 -4.59 13.07 23.22
CA ALA A 52 -3.89 13.27 24.48
C ALA A 52 -2.78 12.23 24.68
N ASP A 53 -2.99 10.99 24.21
CA ASP A 53 -1.95 9.97 24.14
C ASP A 53 -1.95 9.24 22.78
N PRO A 54 -1.17 9.76 21.82
CA PRO A 54 -1.02 9.13 20.53
C PRO A 54 -0.44 7.70 20.58
N ALA A 55 0.24 7.31 21.66
CA ALA A 55 0.79 5.96 21.78
C ALA A 55 -0.24 4.93 22.26
N ALA A 56 -1.31 5.36 22.93
CA ALA A 56 -2.29 4.48 23.58
C ALA A 56 -3.08 3.59 22.62
N ASN A 57 -3.32 4.05 21.38
CA ASN A 57 -4.13 3.34 20.37
C ASN A 57 -3.30 2.76 19.22
N VAL A 58 -1.98 2.58 19.42
CA VAL A 58 -1.09 1.99 18.41
C VAL A 58 -1.10 0.47 18.55
N TYR A 59 -1.97 -0.19 17.80
CA TYR A 59 -2.06 -1.66 17.79
C TYR A 59 -0.83 -2.33 17.16
N TYR A 60 -0.06 -1.62 16.33
CA TYR A 60 1.12 -2.15 15.63
C TYR A 60 2.22 -1.10 15.46
N ARG A 61 3.45 -1.49 15.81
CA ARG A 61 4.68 -0.70 15.64
C ARG A 61 5.65 -1.45 14.74
N VAL A 62 6.26 -0.73 13.80
CA VAL A 62 7.35 -1.26 12.97
C VAL A 62 8.66 -0.63 13.43
N ASP A 63 9.58 -1.45 13.95
CA ASP A 63 10.95 -1.02 14.22
C ASP A 63 11.69 -0.89 12.88
N LEU A 64 11.97 0.36 12.49
CA LEU A 64 12.58 0.72 11.22
C LEU A 64 14.08 0.38 11.16
N THR A 65 14.69 -0.02 12.29
CA THR A 65 16.12 -0.28 12.40
C THR A 65 16.47 -1.76 12.47
N LYS A 66 15.47 -2.63 12.70
CA LYS A 66 15.65 -4.08 12.88
C LYS A 66 14.95 -4.88 11.78
N ASN A 67 15.47 -6.06 11.51
CA ASN A 67 14.81 -7.01 10.61
C ASN A 67 13.43 -7.41 11.18
N PRO A 68 12.45 -7.73 10.31
CA PRO A 68 12.53 -7.82 8.85
C PRO A 68 12.25 -6.49 8.11
N ALA A 69 12.04 -5.36 8.81
CA ALA A 69 11.73 -4.09 8.16
C ALA A 69 12.98 -3.28 7.75
N LYS A 70 14.00 -3.23 8.62
CA LYS A 70 15.27 -2.49 8.54
C LYS A 70 15.48 -1.62 7.28
N PHE A 71 15.52 -0.32 7.50
CA PHE A 71 15.82 0.71 6.49
C PHE A 71 17.26 1.24 6.58
N SER A 72 17.67 1.91 5.51
CA SER A 72 18.95 2.64 5.44
C SER A 72 18.96 3.80 6.43
N ARG A 73 20.12 4.06 7.04
CA ARG A 73 20.33 5.25 7.87
C ARG A 73 20.75 6.44 7.01
N ASN A 74 20.31 7.64 7.40
CA ASN A 74 20.82 8.89 6.83
C ASN A 74 22.07 9.38 7.59
N ALA A 75 22.75 10.39 7.05
CA ALA A 75 23.97 10.95 7.64
C ALA A 75 23.75 11.55 9.04
N GLN A 76 22.52 11.91 9.39
CA GLN A 76 22.13 12.52 10.66
C GLN A 76 21.71 11.48 11.71
N GLY A 77 21.93 10.19 11.45
CA GLY A 77 21.63 9.09 12.37
C GLY A 77 20.18 8.61 12.38
N GLY A 78 19.30 9.22 11.58
CA GLY A 78 17.92 8.78 11.35
C GLY A 78 17.82 7.66 10.32
N VAL A 79 16.60 7.35 9.89
CA VAL A 79 16.25 6.35 8.88
C VAL A 79 15.54 6.99 7.69
N VAL A 80 15.76 6.42 6.51
CA VAL A 80 15.12 6.81 5.25
C VAL A 80 14.09 5.75 4.88
N VAL A 81 12.82 6.13 4.84
CA VAL A 81 11.71 5.22 4.57
C VAL A 81 11.03 5.63 3.26
N PRO A 82 10.93 4.75 2.25
CA PRO A 82 10.23 5.03 0.99
C PRO A 82 8.71 5.01 1.20
N LEU A 83 8.20 5.98 1.94
CA LEU A 83 6.84 6.02 2.46
C LEU A 83 5.83 6.56 1.45
N PHE A 84 6.29 7.42 0.53
CA PHE A 84 5.45 8.15 -0.43
C PHE A 84 4.33 8.95 0.26
N ALA A 85 4.70 9.66 1.33
CA ALA A 85 3.81 10.53 2.10
C ALA A 85 4.62 11.51 2.95
N ASP A 86 4.11 12.74 3.06
CA ASP A 86 4.61 13.75 3.99
C ASP A 86 3.98 13.68 5.39
N LEU A 87 2.92 12.87 5.54
CA LEU A 87 2.14 12.69 6.77
C LEU A 87 1.50 13.98 7.32
N LYS A 88 1.31 15.01 6.49
CA LYS A 88 0.59 16.23 6.87
C LYS A 88 -0.88 16.13 6.49
N ARG A 89 -1.72 16.98 7.10
CA ARG A 89 -3.12 17.15 6.70
C ARG A 89 -3.19 18.08 5.49
N HIS A 90 -4.05 17.72 4.55
CA HIS A 90 -4.35 18.50 3.36
C HIS A 90 -5.85 18.60 3.16
N ASP A 91 -6.32 19.75 2.70
CA ASP A 91 -7.69 19.96 2.28
C ASP A 91 -7.94 19.22 0.95
N MET A 92 -8.79 18.19 0.99
CA MET A 92 -9.17 17.36 -0.15
C MET A 92 -10.41 17.89 -0.89
N GLY A 93 -10.94 19.04 -0.46
CA GLY A 93 -12.08 19.73 -1.05
C GLY A 93 -13.44 19.13 -0.68
N ASP A 94 -14.50 19.88 -1.02
CA ASP A 94 -15.86 19.58 -0.60
C ASP A 94 -16.40 18.23 -1.14
N GLY A 95 -15.87 17.76 -2.29
CA GLY A 95 -16.23 16.46 -2.85
C GLY A 95 -15.81 15.26 -1.99
N LEU A 96 -14.85 15.47 -1.09
CA LEU A 96 -14.36 14.49 -0.11
C LEU A 96 -14.60 14.93 1.33
N ALA A 97 -15.46 15.92 1.55
CA ALA A 97 -15.85 16.31 2.90
C ALA A 97 -16.74 15.25 3.56
N GLU A 98 -16.46 14.98 4.83
CA GLU A 98 -17.31 14.16 5.69
C GLU A 98 -18.56 14.94 6.13
N THR A 99 -19.71 14.27 6.21
CA THR A 99 -21.02 14.91 6.46
C THR A 99 -21.59 14.65 7.86
N PHE A 100 -20.79 14.18 8.83
CA PHE A 100 -21.31 13.85 10.16
C PHE A 100 -21.72 15.10 10.96
N ALA A 101 -22.83 14.99 11.71
CA ALA A 101 -23.52 16.09 12.42
C ALA A 101 -22.69 16.84 13.50
N LEU A 102 -21.45 16.41 13.76
CA LEU A 102 -20.50 17.04 14.69
C LEU A 102 -19.33 17.74 13.99
N ALA A 103 -19.31 17.76 12.65
CA ALA A 103 -18.30 18.47 11.87
C ALA A 103 -18.50 19.99 11.99
N SER A 104 -17.92 20.61 13.01
CA SER A 104 -17.63 22.04 12.95
C SER A 104 -16.49 22.27 11.96
N ASP A 105 -16.74 23.09 10.94
CA ASP A 105 -15.72 23.80 10.16
C ASP A 105 -14.77 22.92 9.31
N GLN A 106 -13.94 23.57 8.48
CA GLN A 106 -13.02 23.08 7.43
C GLN A 106 -12.28 21.73 7.65
N ARG A 107 -12.24 21.17 8.87
CA ARG A 107 -11.56 19.91 9.17
C ARG A 107 -12.21 18.67 8.58
N ASN A 108 -13.49 18.72 8.21
CA ASN A 108 -14.21 17.56 7.67
C ASN A 108 -13.74 17.16 6.27
N ARG A 109 -12.98 18.02 5.59
CA ARG A 109 -12.34 17.75 4.29
C ARG A 109 -10.83 17.63 4.38
N GLU A 110 -10.25 17.74 5.58
CA GLU A 110 -8.81 17.60 5.80
C GLU A 110 -8.43 16.17 6.15
N PHE A 111 -7.52 15.59 5.36
CA PHE A 111 -7.02 14.23 5.59
C PHE A 111 -5.51 14.20 5.60
N THR A 112 -4.94 13.32 6.42
CA THR A 112 -3.50 13.07 6.38
C THR A 112 -3.13 12.32 5.11
N THR A 113 -2.07 12.77 4.41
CA THR A 113 -1.55 12.08 3.22
C THR A 113 -1.35 10.59 3.49
N ALA A 114 -2.08 9.75 2.77
CA ALA A 114 -1.94 8.31 2.87
C ALA A 114 -0.57 7.86 2.35
N ARG A 115 0.00 6.85 2.99
CA ARG A 115 1.24 6.20 2.56
C ARG A 115 0.94 5.42 1.28
N LEU A 116 1.57 5.76 0.15
CA LEU A 116 1.38 4.97 -1.08
C LEU A 116 2.18 3.67 -1.07
N TRP A 117 3.06 3.50 -0.09
CA TRP A 117 3.73 2.23 0.10
C TRP A 117 2.72 1.12 0.45
N GLY A 118 2.55 0.16 -0.48
CA GLY A 118 1.55 -0.91 -0.39
C GLY A 118 0.25 -0.65 -1.15
N ILE A 119 0.09 0.52 -1.78
CA ILE A 119 -1.16 0.96 -2.42
C ILE A 119 -1.71 -0.02 -3.47
N ALA A 120 -0.85 -0.81 -4.10
CA ALA A 120 -1.26 -1.77 -5.12
C ALA A 120 -2.18 -2.88 -4.58
N ASP A 121 -2.16 -3.15 -3.26
CA ASP A 121 -2.88 -4.26 -2.65
C ASP A 121 -3.88 -3.82 -1.56
N THR A 122 -4.09 -2.52 -1.35
CA THR A 122 -4.88 -1.98 -0.22
C THR A 122 -6.16 -1.26 -0.64
N GLY A 123 -6.69 -1.56 -1.82
CA GLY A 123 -8.02 -1.08 -2.20
C GLY A 123 -9.12 -1.58 -1.25
N PRO A 124 -10.29 -0.93 -1.21
CA PRO A 124 -10.65 0.29 -1.95
C PRO A 124 -9.94 1.55 -1.41
N TYR A 125 -9.98 2.63 -2.18
CA TYR A 125 -9.19 3.84 -1.99
C TYR A 125 -10.03 5.03 -1.50
N LEU A 126 -9.31 6.07 -1.04
CA LEU A 126 -9.82 7.24 -0.33
C LEU A 126 -10.32 6.89 1.08
N HIS A 127 -10.60 7.90 1.90
CA HIS A 127 -10.89 7.72 3.33
C HIS A 127 -12.18 6.92 3.58
N ASP A 128 -13.13 6.97 2.65
CA ASP A 128 -14.43 6.32 2.71
C ASP A 128 -14.55 5.09 1.78
N GLY A 129 -13.48 4.74 1.06
CA GLY A 129 -13.46 3.58 0.18
C GLY A 129 -14.30 3.71 -1.09
N ARG A 130 -14.70 4.93 -1.50
CA ARG A 130 -15.56 5.10 -2.69
C ARG A 130 -14.88 4.75 -4.02
N ALA A 131 -13.55 4.82 -4.08
CA ALA A 131 -12.79 4.56 -5.30
C ALA A 131 -12.34 3.11 -5.34
N THR A 132 -12.66 2.40 -6.42
CA THR A 132 -12.30 0.99 -6.61
C THR A 132 -11.03 0.81 -7.43
N THR A 133 -10.62 1.86 -8.15
CA THR A 133 -9.39 1.89 -8.94
C THR A 133 -8.48 3.05 -8.54
N LEU A 134 -7.18 2.92 -8.83
CA LEU A 134 -6.21 4.00 -8.63
C LEU A 134 -6.56 5.23 -9.50
N THR A 135 -7.05 5.02 -10.71
CA THR A 135 -7.47 6.10 -11.61
C THR A 135 -8.64 6.88 -11.02
N GLU A 136 -9.67 6.20 -10.52
CA GLU A 136 -10.80 6.84 -9.82
C GLU A 136 -10.30 7.61 -8.60
N ALA A 137 -9.42 7.00 -7.79
CA ALA A 137 -8.87 7.64 -6.61
C ALA A 137 -8.16 8.95 -6.97
N ILE A 138 -7.28 8.94 -7.98
CA ILE A 138 -6.56 10.14 -8.44
C ILE A 138 -7.55 11.19 -8.95
N LEU A 139 -8.53 10.79 -9.77
CA LEU A 139 -9.50 11.73 -10.36
C LEU A 139 -10.49 12.33 -9.35
N LEU A 140 -10.66 11.70 -8.18
CA LEU A 140 -11.49 12.21 -7.10
C LEU A 140 -10.74 13.16 -6.14
N HIS A 141 -9.43 13.37 -6.32
CA HIS A 141 -8.69 14.37 -5.52
C HIS A 141 -9.20 15.78 -5.82
N GLY A 142 -9.45 16.58 -4.79
CA GLY A 142 -9.87 17.97 -4.88
C GLY A 142 -9.04 18.87 -3.97
N GLY A 143 -9.56 20.06 -3.69
CA GLY A 143 -8.91 21.02 -2.77
C GLY A 143 -7.49 21.35 -3.21
N GLU A 144 -6.52 21.18 -2.31
CA GLU A 144 -5.11 21.46 -2.59
C GLU A 144 -4.53 20.61 -3.73
N ALA A 145 -5.07 19.41 -3.95
CA ALA A 145 -4.62 18.49 -4.99
C ALA A 145 -5.31 18.71 -6.35
N GLU A 146 -6.19 19.70 -6.48
CA GLU A 146 -6.97 19.92 -7.71
C GLU A 146 -6.09 20.15 -8.95
N GLN A 147 -5.03 20.96 -8.83
CA GLN A 147 -4.11 21.18 -9.95
C GLN A 147 -3.36 19.91 -10.36
N VAL A 148 -2.94 19.11 -9.37
CA VAL A 148 -2.27 17.82 -9.59
C VAL A 148 -3.22 16.82 -10.27
N ARG A 149 -4.47 16.73 -9.80
CA ARG A 149 -5.53 15.94 -10.46
C ARG A 149 -5.68 16.35 -11.93
N ASN A 150 -5.79 17.65 -12.19
CA ASN A 150 -5.98 18.16 -13.54
C ASN A 150 -4.75 17.84 -14.43
N GLY A 151 -3.54 17.93 -13.89
CA GLY A 151 -2.31 17.50 -14.55
C GLY A 151 -2.33 16.02 -14.94
N PHE A 152 -2.75 15.13 -14.03
CA PHE A 152 -2.93 13.71 -14.33
C PHE A 152 -3.98 13.49 -15.44
N SER A 153 -5.12 14.18 -15.35
CA SER A 153 -6.18 14.07 -16.36
C SER A 153 -5.70 14.48 -17.77
N ALA A 154 -4.79 15.45 -17.85
CA ALA A 154 -4.23 15.96 -19.10
C ALA A 154 -3.12 15.08 -19.70
N LEU A 155 -2.58 14.12 -18.96
CA LEU A 155 -1.59 13.18 -19.49
C LEU A 155 -2.16 12.33 -20.64
N GLY A 156 -1.30 11.98 -21.60
CA GLY A 156 -1.62 10.97 -22.60
C GLY A 156 -1.76 9.58 -21.99
N ASP A 157 -2.49 8.69 -22.66
CA ASP A 157 -2.83 7.36 -22.12
C ASP A 157 -1.59 6.53 -21.73
N LEU A 158 -0.52 6.59 -22.54
CA LEU A 158 0.72 5.91 -22.21
C LEU A 158 1.35 6.42 -20.91
N GLN A 159 1.38 7.74 -20.69
CA GLN A 159 1.94 8.33 -19.48
C GLN A 159 1.09 8.00 -18.24
N LYS A 160 -0.24 7.97 -18.39
CA LYS A 160 -1.16 7.51 -17.33
C LYS A 160 -0.86 6.06 -16.97
N GLU A 161 -0.76 5.17 -17.94
CA GLU A 161 -0.44 3.75 -17.67
C GLU A 161 0.95 3.54 -17.08
N GLU A 162 1.94 4.33 -17.47
CA GLU A 162 3.27 4.27 -16.87
C GLU A 162 3.25 4.73 -15.40
N LEU A 163 2.57 5.84 -15.09
CA LEU A 163 2.37 6.32 -13.72
C LEU A 163 1.63 5.29 -12.86
N LEU A 164 0.52 4.75 -13.36
CA LEU A 164 -0.22 3.68 -12.69
C LEU A 164 0.63 2.41 -12.55
N GLY A 165 1.43 2.10 -13.56
CA GLY A 165 2.41 1.01 -13.55
C GLY A 165 3.43 1.16 -12.43
N PHE A 166 3.95 2.38 -12.20
CA PHE A 166 4.78 2.70 -11.05
C PHE A 166 4.03 2.47 -9.73
N LEU A 167 2.81 2.99 -9.56
CA LEU A 167 2.03 2.78 -8.33
C LEU A 167 1.78 1.29 -8.03
N ARG A 168 1.54 0.48 -9.08
CA ARG A 168 1.37 -0.99 -8.98
C ARG A 168 2.63 -1.73 -8.53
N THR A 169 3.80 -1.06 -8.50
CA THR A 169 5.04 -1.62 -7.92
C THR A 169 5.08 -1.51 -6.39
N LEU A 170 4.27 -0.65 -5.79
CA LEU A 170 4.25 -0.41 -4.35
C LEU A 170 3.29 -1.38 -3.66
N ARG A 171 3.80 -2.51 -3.16
CA ARG A 171 3.01 -3.67 -2.71
C ARG A 171 3.19 -3.97 -1.23
N THR A 172 2.20 -4.64 -0.65
CA THR A 172 2.28 -5.25 0.67
C THR A 172 3.31 -6.40 0.68
N PRO A 173 3.89 -6.77 1.84
CA PRO A 173 4.74 -7.97 1.89
C PRO A 173 3.94 -9.22 1.52
N ARG A 174 4.57 -10.18 0.83
CA ARG A 174 3.90 -11.44 0.45
C ARG A 174 3.44 -12.30 1.63
N ASP A 175 4.15 -12.25 2.76
CA ASP A 175 3.83 -12.98 3.99
C ASP A 175 3.98 -12.06 5.21
N PRO A 176 3.00 -11.16 5.45
CA PRO A 176 3.11 -10.14 6.49
C PRO A 176 3.07 -10.74 7.91
N LEU A 177 2.65 -12.00 8.06
CA LEU A 177 2.55 -12.70 9.35
C LEU A 177 3.66 -13.75 9.55
N GLY A 178 4.58 -13.89 8.60
CA GLY A 178 5.67 -14.87 8.69
C GLY A 178 5.20 -16.33 8.78
N ARG A 179 4.02 -16.63 8.23
CA ARG A 179 3.46 -18.00 8.17
C ARG A 179 4.05 -18.72 6.97
N GLY A 180 5.37 -18.84 6.95
CA GLY A 180 6.15 -19.25 5.79
C GLY A 180 5.58 -20.45 5.03
N SER A 181 5.86 -20.46 3.71
CA SER A 181 5.74 -21.58 2.78
C SER A 181 6.21 -22.90 3.41
N SER A 182 5.30 -23.57 4.12
CA SER A 182 5.46 -24.92 4.64
C SER A 182 4.44 -25.81 3.92
N SER A 183 4.62 -25.93 2.61
CA SER A 183 3.98 -26.99 1.83
C SER A 183 5.00 -27.67 0.92
N SER A 184 6.09 -28.17 1.51
CA SER A 184 6.66 -29.41 1.01
C SER A 184 5.72 -30.54 1.43
N PHE A 185 4.64 -30.73 0.68
CA PHE A 185 3.90 -31.98 0.70
C PHE A 185 4.81 -33.07 0.14
N ARG A 186 5.70 -33.60 1.00
CA ARG A 186 6.38 -34.87 0.76
C ARG A 186 5.29 -35.94 0.84
N GLY A 187 4.73 -36.31 -0.31
CA GLY A 187 3.99 -37.54 -0.44
C GLY A 187 4.90 -38.69 -0.03
N ASN A 188 4.74 -39.19 1.19
CA ASN A 188 5.40 -40.39 1.64
C ASN A 188 4.66 -41.58 1.02
N SER A 189 5.21 -42.08 -0.08
CA SER A 189 4.87 -43.37 -0.66
C SER A 189 5.14 -44.46 0.37
N GLY A 190 4.09 -44.93 1.03
CA GLY A 190 4.20 -45.92 2.09
C GLY A 190 2.88 -46.60 2.41
N ILE A 191 2.16 -47.07 1.38
CA ILE A 191 1.13 -48.09 1.55
C ILE A 191 1.52 -49.26 0.64
N GLN A 192 1.77 -50.39 1.29
CA GLN A 192 2.15 -51.65 0.68
C GLN A 192 1.06 -52.11 -0.30
N ARG A 193 1.48 -52.49 -1.50
CA ARG A 193 0.62 -53.16 -2.47
C ARG A 193 0.57 -54.63 -2.09
N GLU A 194 -0.53 -55.07 -1.50
CA GLU A 194 -0.96 -56.46 -1.60
C GLU A 194 -1.71 -56.64 -2.92
N SER A 195 -1.23 -57.58 -3.72
CA SER A 195 -1.89 -58.08 -4.93
C SER A 195 -3.11 -58.90 -4.54
N VAL A 196 -4.24 -58.76 -5.24
CA VAL A 196 -5.06 -59.85 -5.82
C VAL A 196 -6.25 -59.21 -6.56
N GLY A 197 -6.62 -59.74 -7.73
CA GLY A 197 -8.04 -59.83 -8.08
C GLY A 197 -8.55 -58.94 -9.20
N ARG A 198 -8.36 -59.40 -10.42
CA ARG A 198 -9.14 -59.12 -11.64
C ARG A 198 -10.66 -59.08 -11.38
N SER A 199 -11.36 -58.02 -11.81
CA SER A 199 -12.64 -58.16 -12.52
C SER A 199 -13.06 -56.88 -13.23
N VAL A 200 -13.28 -57.04 -14.53
CA VAL A 200 -13.85 -56.08 -15.47
C VAL A 200 -15.36 -56.19 -15.33
N ILE A 201 -16.08 -55.07 -15.14
CA ILE A 201 -17.51 -55.00 -15.41
C ILE A 201 -17.71 -53.93 -16.49
N ARG A 202 -18.12 -54.42 -17.67
CA ARG A 202 -18.68 -53.64 -18.76
C ARG A 202 -20.08 -53.19 -18.39
N VAL A 203 -20.47 -51.98 -18.77
CA VAL A 203 -21.85 -51.53 -18.76
C VAL A 203 -22.22 -51.24 -20.21
N ASP A 204 -23.08 -52.09 -20.78
CA ASP A 204 -23.69 -51.85 -22.09
C ASP A 204 -24.90 -50.92 -21.92
N PRO A 205 -25.14 -49.99 -22.85
CA PRO A 205 -26.37 -49.20 -22.87
C PRO A 205 -27.48 -49.96 -23.60
N ASN A 206 -28.68 -49.90 -23.05
CA ASN A 206 -29.94 -50.10 -23.76
C ASN A 206 -30.67 -48.75 -23.78
#